data_AF-B9J1A6-F1
#
_entry.id   AF-B9J1A6-F1
#
_cell.length_a   1.000
_cell.length_b   1.000
_cell.length_c   1.000
_cell.angle_alpha   90.00
_cell.angle_beta   90.00
_cell.angle_gamma   90.00
#
_symmetry.space_group_name_H-M   'P 1'
#
loop_
_entity.id
_entity.type
_entity.pdbx_description
1 polymer ?
#
loop_
_entity_poly.entity_id
_entity_poly.type
_entity_poly.pdbx_seq_one_letter_code
_entity_poly.pdbx_strand_id
1 'polypeptide(L)' 'MLTRIKSIYMYINENGTVTTKDLVDEFGITPRTIQRDLNVLQFNELVYSPCRGKWTTTGKKVRMTS' A
#
# COMPACT_ATOMS: atom_id res chain seq x y z
N MET A 1 9.83 15.28 -0.41
CA MET A 1 9.14 14.66 0.74
C MET A 1 8.39 13.43 0.24
N LEU A 2 8.83 12.22 0.59
CA LEU A 2 8.03 11.03 0.30
C LEU A 2 6.78 11.06 1.16
N THR A 3 5.61 11.08 0.52
CA THR A 3 4.32 10.96 1.21
C THR A 3 4.21 9.53 1.76
N ARG A 4 3.69 9.37 2.98
CA ARG A 4 3.44 8.07 3.64
C ARG A 4 2.82 7.01 2.70
N ILE A 5 1.92 7.45 1.83
CA ILE A 5 1.27 6.63 0.81
C ILE A 5 2.27 6.01 -0.18
N LYS A 6 3.29 6.77 -0.63
CA LYS A 6 4.38 6.25 -1.47
C LYS A 6 5.21 5.21 -0.73
N SER A 7 5.52 5.44 0.56
CA SER A 7 6.27 4.47 1.37
C SER A 7 5.51 3.16 1.53
N ILE A 8 4.21 3.22 1.80
CA ILE A 8 3.34 2.03 1.86
C ILE A 8 3.33 1.30 0.51
N TYR A 9 3.16 2.03 -0.59
CA TYR A 9 3.19 1.43 -1.93
C TYR A 9 4.52 0.73 -2.22
N MET A 10 5.64 1.38 -1.89
CA MET A 10 6.99 0.84 -2.10
C MET A 10 7.21 -0.44 -1.27
N TYR A 11 6.77 -0.44 -0.01
CA TYR A 11 6.82 -1.61 0.85
C TYR A 11 6.01 -2.80 0.30
N ILE A 12 4.79 -2.54 -0.18
CA ILE A 12 3.96 -3.59 -0.82
C ILE A 12 4.65 -4.08 -2.10
N ASN A 13 5.29 -3.18 -2.86
CA ASN A 13 5.98 -3.54 -4.10
C ASN A 13 7.22 -4.41 -3.87
N GLU A 14 7.98 -4.15 -2.79
CA GLU A 14 9.16 -4.92 -2.43
C GLU A 14 8.79 -6.28 -1.80
N ASN A 15 7.75 -6.33 -0.97
CA ASN A 15 7.28 -7.56 -0.33
C ASN A 15 6.31 -8.38 -1.19
N GLY A 16 5.76 -7.81 -2.26
CA GLY A 16 4.79 -8.44 -3.16
C GLY A 16 3.37 -8.50 -2.59
N THR A 17 3.13 -9.37 -1.60
CA THR A 17 1.81 -9.54 -0.95
C THR A 17 1.94 -9.31 0.54
N VAL A 18 1.27 -8.27 1.05
CA VAL A 18 1.31 -7.91 2.47
C VAL A 18 -0.09 -7.91 3.07
N THR A 19 -0.16 -7.99 4.38
CA THR A 19 -1.43 -7.83 5.10
C THR A 19 -1.57 -6.44 5.70
N THR A 20 -2.81 -6.04 6.00
CA THR A 20 -3.03 -4.81 6.78
C THR A 20 -2.30 -4.86 8.14
N LYS A 21 -2.08 -6.05 8.71
CA LYS A 21 -1.35 -6.21 9.98
C LYS A 21 0.13 -5.93 9.82
N ASP A 22 0.79 -6.47 8.78
CA ASP A 22 2.20 -6.16 8.47
C ASP A 22 2.40 -4.65 8.33
N LEU A 23 1.52 -3.98 7.58
CA LEU A 23 1.62 -2.54 7.40
C LEU A 23 1.40 -1.75 8.71
N VAL A 24 0.55 -2.26 9.61
CA VAL A 24 0.33 -1.63 10.92
C VAL A 24 1.56 -1.80 11.81
N ASP A 25 2.20 -2.97 11.78
CA ASP A 25 3.38 -3.30 12.57
C ASP A 25 4.60 -2.51 12.07
N GLU A 26 4.85 -2.54 10.75
CA GLU A 26 5.98 -1.88 10.09
C GLU A 26 5.94 -0.35 10.27
N PHE A 27 4.77 0.25 10.04
CA PHE A 27 4.62 1.71 10.08
C PHE A 27 4.17 2.23 11.46
N GLY A 28 3.87 1.35 12.42
CA GLY A 28 3.41 1.71 13.77
C GLY A 28 2.14 2.56 13.80
N ILE A 29 1.27 2.45 12.79
CA ILE A 29 0.07 3.29 12.65
C ILE A 29 -1.22 2.50 12.77
N THR A 30 -2.28 3.18 13.16
CA THR A 30 -3.58 2.52 13.36
C THR A 30 -4.11 1.88 12.06
N PRO A 31 -4.82 0.74 12.15
CA PRO A 31 -5.38 0.05 10.98
C PRO A 31 -6.27 0.96 10.12
N ARG A 32 -6.99 1.89 10.74
CA ARG A 32 -7.87 2.85 10.06
C ARG A 32 -7.09 3.80 9.15
N THR A 33 -5.89 4.21 9.56
CA THR A 33 -5.01 5.08 8.77
C THR A 33 -4.47 4.31 7.56
N ILE A 34 -3.95 3.10 7.77
CA ILE A 34 -3.50 2.21 6.69
C ILE A 34 -4.63 1.95 5.69
N GLN A 35 -5.84 1.65 6.17
CA GLN A 35 -6.99 1.43 5.29
C GLN A 35 -7.33 2.66 4.45
N ARG A 36 -7.24 3.88 5.01
CA ARG A 36 -7.44 5.10 4.23
C ARG A 36 -6.38 5.27 3.15
N ASP A 37 -5.11 5.08 3.49
CA ASP A 37 -3.99 5.19 2.56
C ASP A 37 -4.10 4.14 1.44
N LEU A 38 -4.45 2.90 1.80
CA LEU A 38 -4.71 1.80 0.86
C LEU A 38 -5.89 2.09 -0.05
N ASN A 39 -6.96 2.70 0.46
CA ASN A 39 -8.11 3.08 -0.35
C ASN A 39 -7.73 4.13 -1.40
N VAL A 40 -6.84 5.07 -1.07
CA VAL A 40 -6.30 6.03 -2.04
C VAL A 40 -5.45 5.31 -3.09
N LEU A 41 -4.57 4.40 -2.69
CA LEU A 41 -3.75 3.61 -3.62
C LEU A 41 -4.62 2.74 -4.53
N GLN A 42 -5.69 2.15 -3.99
CA GLN A 42 -6.63 1.32 -4.73
C GLN A 42 -7.43 2.15 -5.72
N PHE A 43 -7.90 3.34 -5.32
CA PHE A 43 -8.60 4.26 -6.19
C PHE A 43 -7.75 4.72 -7.38
N ASN A 44 -6.44 4.87 -7.17
CA ASN A 44 -5.48 5.17 -8.23
C ASN A 44 -5.04 3.92 -9.03
N GLU A 45 -5.66 2.77 -8.78
CA GLU A 45 -5.33 1.49 -9.41
C GLU A 45 -3.84 1.16 -9.27
N LEU A 46 -3.27 1.38 -8.08
CA LEU A 46 -1.87 1.06 -7.75
C LEU A 46 -1.73 -0.22 -6.93
N VAL A 47 -2.73 -0.50 -6.10
CA VAL A 47 -2.81 -1.73 -5.31
C VAL A 47 -4.18 -2.35 -5.49
N TYR A 48 -4.25 -3.67 -5.36
CA TYR A 48 -5.52 -4.39 -5.29
C TYR A 48 -5.51 -5.42 -4.17
N SER A 49 -6.69 -5.85 -3.77
CA SER A 49 -6.88 -6.81 -2.69
C SER A 49 -7.27 -8.17 -3.30
N PRO A 50 -6.33 -9.13 -3.48
CA PRO A 50 -6.65 -10.45 -4.01
C PRO A 50 -7.53 -11.27 -3.05
N CYS A 51 -7.41 -11.03 -1.74
CA CYS A 51 -8.19 -11.67 -0.69
C CYS A 51 -8.43 -10.69 0.44
N ARG A 52 -9.50 -10.87 1.22
CA ARG A 52 -9.86 -9.98 2.34
C ARG A 52 -8.68 -9.79 3.29
N GLY A 53 -8.19 -8.55 3.40
CA GLY A 53 -7.08 -8.19 4.29
C GLY A 53 -5.68 -8.46 3.74
N LYS A 54 -5.57 -8.94 2.50
CA LYS A 54 -4.30 -9.05 1.75
C LYS A 54 -4.28 -7.99 0.66
N TRP A 55 -3.13 -7.36 0.48
CA TRP A 55 -2.89 -6.30 -0.48
C TRP A 55 -1.66 -6.64 -1.31
N THR A 56 -1.77 -6.42 -2.61
CA THR A 56 -0.68 -6.62 -3.56
C THR A 56 -0.65 -5.43 -4.51
N THR A 57 0.54 -5.08 -5.01
CA THR A 57 0.65 -4.05 -6.04
C THR A 57 0.08 -4.57 -7.36
N THR A 58 -0.50 -3.67 -8.15
CA THR A 58 -0.76 -3.99 -9.56
C THR A 58 0.51 -3.77 -10.36
N GLY A 59 0.74 -4.56 -11.41
CA GLY A 59 1.89 -4.41 -12.32
C GLY A 59 1.86 -3.13 -13.18
N LYS A 60 0.97 -2.18 -12.86
CA LYS A 60 0.83 -0.90 -13.55
C LYS A 60 2.09 -0.08 -13.28
N LYS A 61 2.85 0.23 -14.34
CA LYS A 61 4.04 1.08 -14.25
C LYS A 61 3.65 2.48 -13.79
N VAL A 62 3.78 2.74 -12.49
CA VAL A 62 3.63 4.08 -11.93
C VAL A 62 4.85 4.89 -12.33
N ARG A 63 4.64 5.99 -13.04
CA ARG A 63 5.69 7.00 -13.22
C ARG A 63 5.91 7.65 -11.86
N MET A 64 6.92 7.19 -11.13
CA MET A 64 7.44 7.92 -9.98
C MET A 64 8.16 9.16 -10.51
N THR A 65 7.43 10.23 -10.77
CA THR A 65 8.04 11.53 -11.02
C THR A 65 8.58 12.08 -9.71
N SER A 66 9.84 12.53 -9.78
CA SER A 66 10.66 13.09 -8.71
C SER A 66 10.18 14.46 -8.25
#